data_AF-A0A376MKL7-F1
#
_entry.id   AF-A0A376MKL7-F1
#
_cell.length_a   1.000
_cell.length_b   1.000
_cell.length_c   1.000
_cell.angle_alpha   90.00
_cell.angle_beta   90.00
_cell.angle_gamma   90.00
#
_symmetry.space_group_name_H-M   'P 1'
#
loop_
_entity.id
_entity.type
_entity.pdbx_description
1 polymer ?
#
loop_
_entity_poly.entity_id
_entity_poly.type
_entity_poly.pdbx_seq_one_letter_code
_entity_poly.pdbx_strand_id
1 'polypeptide(L)'
;MRRNWVRTDRPVTFGELKTYEEQLQSSGLEPAAINVSLNLPPDLYLMRSTGIDMDINYRYTMPPVKDSSRMDISLNNQFLQSFNLSSKQEANRLLLRIPVLQGLLDGKTDVSIPALKLGATQPAALRL
;
A
#
# COMPACT_ATOMS: atom_id res chain seq x y z
N MET A 1 1.57 -3.55 29.28
CA MET A 1 1.94 -3.33 27.87
C MET A 1 0.75 -2.72 27.15
N ARG A 2 0.87 -1.49 26.63
CA ARG A 2 -0.24 -0.83 25.92
C ARG A 2 -0.19 -1.30 24.46
N ARG A 3 -1.17 -2.07 24.00
CA ARG A 3 -1.27 -2.45 22.58
C ARG A 3 -1.56 -1.18 21.77
N ASN A 4 -0.72 -0.87 20.78
CA ASN A 4 -0.92 0.27 19.90
C ASN A 4 -1.88 -0.14 18.77
N TRP A 5 -3.18 -0.20 19.07
CA TRP A 5 -4.22 -0.48 18.09
C TRP A 5 -4.51 0.75 17.24
N VAL A 6 -4.66 0.55 15.94
CA VAL A 6 -5.08 1.58 15.00
C VAL A 6 -6.52 1.97 15.33
N ARG A 7 -6.73 3.28 15.47
CA ARG A 7 -8.07 3.85 15.65
C ARG A 7 -8.87 3.77 14.35
N THR A 8 -10.13 3.40 14.46
CA THR A 8 -11.03 3.19 13.31
C THR A 8 -12.06 4.30 13.17
N ASP A 9 -12.17 5.15 14.19
CA ASP A 9 -13.09 6.28 14.27
C ASP A 9 -12.54 7.56 13.62
N ARG A 10 -11.25 7.56 13.26
CA ARG A 10 -10.58 8.67 12.57
C ARG A 10 -9.46 8.19 11.66
N PRO A 11 -9.02 9.01 10.70
CA PRO A 11 -7.76 8.79 10.00
C PRO A 11 -6.60 8.68 10.99
N VAL A 12 -5.71 7.72 10.73
CA VAL A 12 -4.46 7.52 11.45
C VAL A 12 -3.32 7.75 10.48
N THR A 13 -2.37 8.59 10.87
CA THR A 13 -1.21 8.91 10.03
C THR A 13 -0.13 7.84 10.18
N PHE A 14 0.67 7.63 9.14
CA PHE A 14 1.86 6.77 9.24
C PHE A 14 2.82 7.23 10.34
N GLY A 15 2.86 8.54 10.64
CA GLY A 15 3.66 9.12 11.73
C GLY A 15 3.30 8.59 13.11
N GLU A 16 2.02 8.30 13.36
CA GLU A 16 1.52 7.72 14.62
C GLU A 16 1.83 6.22 14.75
N LEU A 17 2.13 5.55 13.63
CA LEU A 17 2.46 4.14 13.57
C LEU A 17 3.97 3.88 13.64
N LYS A 18 4.78 4.95 13.61
CA LYS A 18 6.24 4.84 13.71
C LYS A 18 6.64 4.26 15.05
N THR A 19 7.61 3.35 15.01
CA THR A 19 8.32 2.82 16.18
C THR A 19 9.64 3.54 16.41
N TYR A 20 10.18 4.22 15.39
CA TYR A 20 11.38 5.07 15.48
C TYR A 20 11.29 6.28 14.54
N GLU A 21 12.10 7.31 14.81
CA GLU A 21 11.97 8.65 14.23
C GLU A 21 12.05 8.64 12.69
N GLU A 22 13.02 7.91 12.15
CA GLU A 22 13.39 7.84 10.73
C GLU A 22 12.73 6.68 9.97
N GLN A 23 11.67 6.07 10.50
CA GLN A 23 11.08 4.88 9.86
C GLN A 23 10.45 5.15 8.50
N LEU A 24 9.95 6.36 8.27
CA LEU A 24 9.25 6.73 7.03
C LEU A 24 10.18 7.35 5.97
N GLN A 25 11.48 7.11 6.10
CA GLN A 25 12.48 7.54 5.13
C GLN A 25 13.38 6.36 4.78
N SER A 26 13.84 6.36 3.54
CA SER A 26 14.81 5.41 3.03
C SER A 26 15.68 6.12 2.01
N SER A 27 16.95 5.72 1.95
CA SER A 27 17.97 6.39 1.14
C SER A 27 18.92 5.37 0.52
N GLY A 28 19.52 5.74 -0.61
CA GLY A 28 20.43 4.88 -1.36
C GLY A 28 20.00 4.76 -2.82
N LEU A 29 20.81 4.06 -3.61
CA LEU A 29 20.47 3.74 -5.00
C LEU A 29 19.33 2.71 -5.08
N GLU A 30 19.35 1.74 -4.15
CA GLU A 30 18.27 0.81 -3.90
C GLU A 30 17.81 0.98 -2.44
N PRO A 31 16.85 1.87 -2.17
CA PRO A 31 16.39 2.12 -0.82
C PRO A 31 15.72 0.88 -0.23
N ALA A 32 15.99 0.60 1.04
CA ALA A 32 15.29 -0.45 1.78
C ALA A 32 13.77 -0.15 1.87
N ALA A 33 12.96 -1.21 1.94
CA ALA A 33 11.52 -1.08 2.10
C ALA A 33 11.16 -0.38 3.42
N ILE A 34 10.23 0.56 3.35
CA ILE A 34 9.61 1.18 4.52
C ILE A 34 8.50 0.25 5.01
N ASN A 35 8.67 -0.32 6.20
CA ASN A 35 7.70 -1.23 6.78
C ASN A 35 6.94 -0.52 7.90
N VAL A 36 5.61 -0.53 7.83
CA VAL A 36 4.74 0.03 8.87
C VAL A 36 3.74 -1.04 9.30
N SER A 37 3.70 -1.31 10.61
CA SER A 37 2.79 -2.30 11.17
C SER A 37 1.47 -1.66 11.57
N LEU A 38 0.38 -2.15 10.99
CA LEU A 38 -0.99 -1.76 11.34
C LEU A 38 -1.57 -2.83 12.27
N ASN A 39 -1.72 -2.51 13.56
CA ASN A 39 -2.42 -3.41 14.48
C ASN A 39 -3.91 -3.08 14.43
N LEU A 40 -4.70 -3.91 13.73
CA LEU A 40 -6.14 -3.76 13.69
C LEU A 40 -6.79 -4.43 14.90
N PRO A 41 -7.80 -3.81 15.53
CA PRO A 41 -8.51 -4.44 16.63
C PRO A 41 -9.21 -5.73 16.15
N PRO A 42 -9.28 -6.78 16.99
CA PRO A 42 -9.79 -8.10 16.60
C PRO A 42 -11.31 -8.12 16.32
N ASP A 43 -12.04 -7.11 16.78
CA ASP A 43 -13.48 -6.91 16.63
C ASP A 43 -13.82 -5.91 15.52
N LEU A 44 -12.91 -5.70 14.57
CA LEU A 44 -13.07 -4.77 13.47
C LEU A 44 -14.24 -5.17 12.55
N TYR A 45 -15.41 -4.60 12.82
CA TYR A 45 -16.64 -4.85 12.06
C TYR A 45 -16.67 -4.01 10.78
N LEU A 46 -16.20 -4.58 9.67
CA LEU A 46 -16.15 -3.91 8.35
C LEU A 46 -17.35 -4.23 7.45
N MET A 47 -18.51 -4.56 8.03
CA MET A 47 -19.61 -5.19 7.27
C MET A 47 -20.28 -4.31 6.19
N ARG A 48 -19.80 -3.09 5.97
CA ARG A 48 -20.20 -2.24 4.84
C ARG A 48 -19.07 -1.39 4.26
N SER A 49 -17.84 -1.48 4.76
CA SER A 49 -16.73 -0.71 4.19
C SER A 49 -16.21 -1.44 2.95
N THR A 50 -16.26 -0.75 1.83
CA THR A 50 -15.85 -1.28 0.52
C THR A 50 -14.34 -1.14 0.29
N GLY A 51 -13.59 -0.68 1.29
CA GLY A 51 -12.15 -0.51 1.24
C GLY A 51 -11.61 0.31 2.41
N ILE A 52 -10.29 0.29 2.59
CA ILE A 52 -9.53 1.25 3.40
C ILE A 52 -8.85 2.20 2.42
N ASP A 53 -9.11 3.49 2.55
CA ASP A 53 -8.41 4.51 1.76
C ASP A 53 -7.06 4.80 2.41
N MET A 54 -6.02 4.77 1.61
CA MET A 54 -4.65 5.06 1.98
C MET A 54 -4.18 6.27 1.19
N ASP A 55 -3.84 7.32 1.93
CA ASP A 55 -3.35 8.58 1.39
C ASP A 55 -1.85 8.70 1.69
N ILE A 56 -1.04 8.61 0.63
CA ILE A 56 0.41 8.64 0.73
C ILE A 56 0.90 9.95 0.17
N ASN A 57 1.36 10.82 1.06
CA ASN A 57 2.13 11.99 0.70
C ASN A 57 3.61 11.62 0.74
N TYR A 58 4.28 11.65 -0.41
CA TYR A 58 5.66 11.21 -0.55
C TYR A 58 6.55 12.34 -1.07
N ARG A 59 7.85 12.25 -0.76
CA ARG A 59 8.86 13.12 -1.37
C ARG A 59 9.94 12.24 -1.98
N TYR A 60 10.17 12.42 -3.27
CA TYR A 60 11.18 11.71 -4.03
C TYR A 60 12.32 12.66 -4.43
N THR A 61 13.56 12.25 -4.18
CA THR A 61 14.75 12.97 -4.62
C THR A 61 15.29 12.28 -5.86
N MET A 62 15.32 13.00 -6.99
CA MET A 62 15.77 12.44 -8.26
C MET A 62 17.27 12.07 -8.21
N PRO A 63 17.65 10.85 -8.61
CA PRO A 63 19.05 10.47 -8.70
C PRO A 63 19.75 11.22 -9.85
N PRO A 64 21.09 11.33 -9.82
CA PRO A 64 21.86 12.01 -10.87
C PRO A 64 21.71 11.37 -12.26
N VAL A 65 21.44 10.06 -12.31
CA VAL A 65 21.20 9.30 -13.54
C VAL A 65 19.71 9.03 -13.63
N LYS A 66 19.09 9.43 -14.75
CA LYS A 66 17.67 9.17 -14.99
C LYS A 66 17.44 7.66 -15.04
N ASP A 67 16.59 7.16 -14.15
CA ASP A 67 16.27 5.75 -14.02
C ASP A 67 14.76 5.49 -14.14
N SER A 68 14.37 4.23 -13.97
CA SER A 68 12.99 3.78 -13.85
C SER A 68 12.57 3.69 -12.38
N SER A 69 12.81 4.75 -11.60
CA SER A 69 12.40 4.80 -10.19
C SER A 69 10.91 4.53 -10.02
N ARG A 70 10.59 3.69 -9.04
CA ARG A 70 9.23 3.17 -8.81
C ARG A 70 9.00 2.95 -7.31
N MET A 71 7.78 3.21 -6.86
CA MET A 71 7.31 2.91 -5.51
C MET A 71 6.30 1.77 -5.57
N ASP A 72 6.74 0.59 -5.16
CA ASP A 72 5.89 -0.57 -4.98
C ASP A 72 5.22 -0.55 -3.60
N ILE A 73 3.91 -0.76 -3.58
CA ILE A 73 3.13 -0.84 -2.35
C ILE A 73 2.59 -2.25 -2.19
N SER A 74 2.85 -2.82 -1.03
CA SER A 74 2.45 -4.18 -0.67
C SER A 74 1.83 -4.19 0.73
N LEU A 75 0.88 -5.10 0.95
CA LEU A 75 0.26 -5.34 2.25
C LEU A 75 0.33 -6.84 2.55
N ASN A 76 0.82 -7.22 3.73
CA ASN A 76 0.96 -8.63 4.13
C ASN A 76 1.66 -9.48 3.05
N ASN A 77 2.76 -8.95 2.48
CA ASN A 77 3.53 -9.57 1.40
C ASN A 77 2.78 -9.73 0.06
N GLN A 78 1.58 -9.17 -0.08
CA GLN A 78 0.83 -9.14 -1.33
C GLN A 78 1.00 -7.79 -2.01
N PHE A 79 1.47 -7.82 -3.26
CA PHE A 79 1.61 -6.63 -4.08
C PHE A 79 0.24 -6.02 -4.37
N LEU A 80 0.11 -4.71 -4.11
CA LEU A 80 -1.12 -3.97 -4.37
C LEU A 80 -0.97 -3.12 -5.62
N GLN A 81 0.00 -2.20 -5.65
CA GLN A 81 0.10 -1.25 -6.74
C GLN A 81 1.51 -0.68 -6.99
N SER A 82 1.69 -0.41 -8.29
CA SER A 82 2.72 0.30 -9.02
C SER A 82 2.66 1.82 -9.18
N PHE A 83 3.61 2.60 -8.69
CA PHE A 83 3.74 4.02 -9.06
C PHE A 83 5.13 4.34 -9.59
N ASN A 84 5.19 4.81 -10.83
CA ASN A 84 6.42 5.40 -11.37
C ASN A 84 6.69 6.72 -10.65
N LEU A 85 7.91 6.88 -10.14
CA LEU A 85 8.38 8.10 -9.52
C LEU A 85 9.06 8.94 -10.59
N SER A 86 8.51 10.12 -10.87
CA SER A 86 9.09 11.04 -11.84
C SER A 86 9.17 12.45 -11.28
N SER A 87 10.22 13.19 -11.64
CA SER A 87 10.39 14.59 -11.26
C SER A 87 9.35 15.54 -11.83
N LYS A 88 8.51 15.06 -12.76
CA LYS A 88 7.44 15.83 -13.41
C LYS A 88 6.06 15.63 -12.78
N GLN A 89 5.90 14.71 -11.82
CA GLN A 89 4.63 14.60 -11.11
C GLN A 89 4.51 15.79 -10.15
N GLU A 90 3.64 16.74 -10.51
CA GLU A 90 3.28 17.87 -9.65
C GLU A 90 2.55 17.43 -8.37
N ALA A 91 1.93 16.24 -8.39
CA ALA A 91 1.23 15.65 -7.26
C ALA A 91 2.12 14.63 -6.53
N ASN A 92 2.73 15.06 -5.43
CA ASN A 92 3.43 14.24 -4.43
C ASN A 92 2.47 13.37 -3.58
N ARG A 93 1.31 13.00 -4.13
CA ARG A 93 0.22 12.35 -3.40
C ARG A 93 -0.33 11.17 -4.18
N LEU A 94 -0.42 10.03 -3.53
CA LEU A 94 -1.01 8.81 -4.06
C LEU A 94 -2.24 8.46 -3.23
N LEU A 95 -3.36 8.24 -3.91
CA LEU A 95 -4.58 7.73 -3.29
C LEU A 95 -4.75 6.28 -3.71
N LEU A 96 -4.67 5.39 -2.73
CA LEU A 96 -4.89 3.97 -2.92
C LEU A 96 -6.14 3.56 -2.16
N ARG A 97 -6.93 2.68 -2.78
CA ARG A 97 -8.05 2.05 -2.11
C ARG A 97 -7.76 0.57 -1.95
N ILE A 98 -7.54 0.16 -0.71
CA ILE A 98 -7.24 -1.22 -0.36
C ILE A 98 -8.57 -1.95 -0.18
N PRO A 99 -8.89 -2.96 -0.99
CA PRO A 99 -10.10 -3.74 -0.79
C PRO A 99 -9.98 -4.51 0.53
N VAL A 100 -10.98 -4.36 1.40
CA VAL A 100 -11.05 -5.12 2.63
C VAL A 100 -11.58 -6.51 2.28
N LEU A 101 -10.67 -7.42 1.94
CA LEU A 101 -10.95 -8.85 1.91
C LEU A 101 -10.46 -9.41 3.25
N GLN A 102 -11.31 -10.17 3.95
CA GLN A 102 -10.93 -10.78 5.24
C GLN A 102 -9.58 -11.52 5.15
N GLY A 103 -9.32 -12.25 4.06
CA GLY A 103 -8.06 -12.96 3.84
C GLY A 103 -6.83 -12.05 3.63
N LEU A 104 -6.99 -10.85 3.06
CA LEU A 104 -5.88 -9.90 2.87
C LEU A 104 -5.43 -9.31 4.21
N LEU A 105 -6.33 -9.18 5.18
CA LEU A 105 -6.04 -8.60 6.50
C LEU A 105 -5.62 -9.63 7.55
N ASP A 106 -6.14 -10.86 7.47
CA ASP A 106 -5.93 -11.88 8.51
C ASP A 106 -4.52 -12.53 8.46
N GLY A 107 -3.69 -12.20 7.46
CA GLY A 107 -2.30 -12.69 7.32
C GLY A 107 -2.15 -14.22 7.19
N LYS A 108 -3.24 -14.97 7.33
CA LYS A 108 -3.37 -16.40 7.08
C LYS A 108 -3.54 -16.58 5.59
N THR A 109 -2.63 -17.34 4.99
CA THR A 109 -2.36 -17.50 3.57
C THR A 109 -3.48 -18.08 2.69
N ASP A 110 -4.74 -18.10 3.14
CA ASP A 110 -5.88 -18.54 2.32
C ASP A 110 -6.66 -17.34 1.79
N VAL A 111 -6.05 -16.62 0.85
CA VAL A 111 -6.78 -15.67 0.01
C VAL A 111 -7.46 -16.47 -1.11
N SER A 112 -8.72 -16.86 -0.86
CA SER A 112 -9.59 -17.32 -1.94
C SER A 112 -9.89 -16.13 -2.85
N ILE A 113 -9.13 -16.01 -3.94
CA ILE A 113 -9.42 -15.08 -5.04
C ILE A 113 -10.81 -15.51 -5.56
N PRO A 114 -11.86 -14.68 -5.49
CA PRO A 114 -13.12 -15.02 -6.13
C PRO A 114 -12.80 -15.29 -7.60
N ALA A 115 -13.12 -16.51 -8.03
CA ALA A 115 -12.73 -17.06 -9.31
C ALA A 115 -12.83 -15.99 -10.39
N LEU A 116 -11.71 -15.82 -11.09
CA LEU A 116 -11.65 -15.31 -12.45
C LEU A 116 -13.01 -15.53 -13.12
N LYS A 117 -13.69 -14.46 -13.56
CA LYS A 117 -14.88 -14.59 -14.39
C LYS A 117 -14.46 -15.31 -15.68
N LEU A 118 -14.56 -16.64 -15.68
CA LEU A 118 -14.53 -17.47 -16.86
C LEU A 118 -15.65 -16.96 -17.78
N GLY A 119 -15.27 -16.29 -18.87
CA GLY A 119 -16.22 -15.81 -19.88
C GLY A 119 -15.83 -14.53 -20.63
N ALA A 120 -14.77 -13.81 -20.24
CA ALA A 120 -14.34 -12.64 -21.01
C ALA A 120 -13.20 -13.01 -21.98
N THR A 121 -13.56 -13.37 -23.22
CA THR A 121 -12.63 -13.36 -24.35
C THR A 121 -12.20 -11.92 -24.61
N GLN A 122 -11.08 -11.49 -24.02
CA GLN A 122 -10.47 -10.20 -24.36
C GLN A 122 -9.38 -10.43 -25.41
N PRO A 123 -9.52 -9.96 -26.66
CA PRO A 123 -8.43 -9.99 -27.60
C PRO A 123 -7.36 -8.99 -27.15
N ALA A 124 -6.17 -9.51 -26.81
CA ALA A 124 -4.99 -8.70 -26.56
C ALA A 124 -4.45 -8.16 -27.89
N ALA A 125 -4.52 -6.85 -28.10
CA ALA A 125 -3.77 -6.19 -29.15
C ALA A 125 -2.36 -5.89 -28.63
N LEU A 126 -1.36 -6.61 -29.14
CA LEU A 126 0.04 -6.26 -28.97
C LEU A 126 0.34 -5.04 -29.87
N ARG A 127 0.83 -3.94 -29.29
CA ARG A 127 1.54 -2.90 -30.05
C ARG A 127 3.01 -2.99 -29.64
N LEU A 128 3.86 -3.15 -30.67
CA LEU A 128 5.33 -3.19 -30.57
C LEU A 128 5.88 -1.93 -29.90
#